data_AF-A0AAU8K4L5-F1
#
_entry.id   AF-A0AAU8K4L5-F1
#
_cell.length_a   1.000
_cell.length_b   1.000
_cell.length_c   1.000
_cell.angle_alpha   90.00
_cell.angle_beta   90.00
_cell.angle_gamma   90.00
#
_symmetry.space_group_name_H-M   'P 1'
#
loop_
_entity.id
_entity.type
_entity.pdbx_description
1 polymer ?
#
loop_
_entity_poly.entity_id
_entity_poly.type
_entity_poly.pdbx_seq_one_letter_code
_entity_poly.pdbx_strand_id
1 'polypeptide(L)' 'MARHRWNKIHDHRKRCTVCGLLADQRPHPYRRQWWTEWSRNGQYWNTLQGDKTPPCQPVDAVQGA' A
#
# COMPACT_ATOMS: atom_id res chain seq x y z
N MET A 1 14.58 1.88 9.16
CA MET A 1 13.21 1.80 8.58
C MET A 1 13.23 2.52 7.24
N ALA A 2 12.97 1.83 6.13
CA ALA A 2 12.90 2.52 4.83
C ALA A 2 11.61 3.36 4.75
N ARG A 3 11.65 4.49 4.05
CA ARG A 3 10.47 5.32 3.78
C ARG A 3 9.86 4.89 2.45
N HIS A 4 8.52 4.83 2.39
CA HIS A 4 7.83 4.57 1.13
C HIS A 4 8.12 5.67 0.12
N ARG A 5 8.51 5.27 -1.10
CA ARG A 5 8.67 6.18 -2.24
C ARG A 5 7.55 5.94 -3.23
N TRP A 6 6.50 6.75 -3.13
CA TRP A 6 5.28 6.58 -3.91
C TRP A 6 5.43 7.13 -5.31
N ASN A 7 5.18 6.28 -6.31
CA ASN A 7 4.99 6.64 -7.69
C ASN A 7 3.50 6.56 -8.06
N LYS A 8 2.97 7.58 -8.75
CA LYS A 8 1.57 7.60 -9.20
C LYS A 8 1.43 6.66 -10.41
N ILE A 9 0.53 5.69 -10.34
CA ILE A 9 0.18 4.83 -11.48
C ILE A 9 -1.14 5.32 -12.09
N HIS A 10 -2.15 5.58 -11.27
CA HIS A 10 -3.44 6.16 -11.66
C HIS A 10 -3.86 7.23 -10.67
N ASP A 11 -5.00 7.88 -10.91
CA ASP A 11 -5.47 9.00 -10.08
C ASP A 11 -5.59 8.63 -8.60
N HIS A 12 -6.11 7.44 -8.33
CA HIS A 12 -6.25 6.91 -6.97
C HIS A 12 -5.34 5.73 -6.65
N ARG A 13 -4.39 5.38 -7.54
CA ARG A 13 -3.47 4.26 -7.33
C ARG A 13 -2.02 4.71 -7.36
N LYS A 14 -1.29 4.38 -6.30
CA LYS A 14 0.15 4.61 -6.15
C LYS A 14 0.87 3.30 -5.90
N ARG A 15 2.12 3.21 -6.31
CA ARG A 15 3.00 2.08 -6.01
C ARG A 15 4.29 2.57 -5.40
N CYS A 16 4.73 1.93 -4.33
CA CYS A 16 6.02 2.18 -3.76
C CYS A 16 7.11 1.59 -4.67
N THR A 17 8.06 2.41 -5.11
CA THR A 17 9.17 1.95 -5.97
C THR A 17 10.25 1.18 -5.21
N VAL A 18 10.21 1.19 -3.87
CA VAL A 18 11.20 0.52 -3.00
C VAL A 18 10.73 -0.89 -2.61
N CYS A 19 9.51 -1.02 -2.11
CA CYS A 19 8.97 -2.28 -1.61
C CYS A 19 7.92 -2.92 -2.54
N GLY A 20 7.51 -2.21 -3.58
CA GLY A 20 6.47 -2.66 -4.51
C GLY A 20 5.03 -2.56 -3.98
N LEU A 21 4.83 -2.08 -2.73
CA LEU A 21 3.51 -1.93 -2.11
C LEU A 21 2.59 -1.06 -2.96
N LEU A 22 1.40 -1.57 -3.27
CA LEU A 22 0.34 -0.80 -3.92
C LEU A 22 -0.50 -0.12 -2.84
N ALA A 23 -0.90 1.12 -3.10
CA ALA A 23 -1.84 1.90 -2.31
C ALA A 23 -2.95 2.39 -3.25
N ASP A 24 -4.18 1.95 -3.00
CA ASP A 24 -5.36 2.25 -3.81
C ASP A 24 -6.38 2.96 -2.93
N GLN A 25 -6.66 4.22 -3.25
CA GLN A 25 -7.61 5.05 -2.51
C GLN A 25 -9.00 4.85 -3.10
N ARG A 26 -9.96 4.40 -2.29
CA ARG A 26 -11.32 4.14 -2.75
C ARG A 26 -12.34 4.92 -1.93
N PRO A 27 -13.42 5.41 -2.57
CA PRO A 27 -14.56 5.90 -1.83
C PRO A 27 -15.26 4.72 -1.13
N HIS A 28 -15.73 4.95 0.09
CA HIS A 28 -16.59 3.98 0.78
C HIS A 28 -17.98 3.98 0.09
N PRO A 29 -18.57 2.82 -0.23
CA PRO A 29 -19.82 2.76 -0.99
C PRO A 29 -21.01 3.42 -0.29
N TYR A 30 -21.06 3.32 1.05
CA TYR A 30 -22.20 3.81 1.85
C TYR A 30 -21.90 4.99 2.78
N ARG A 31 -20.64 5.44 2.88
CA ARG A 31 -20.22 6.50 3.81
C ARG A 31 -19.45 7.56 3.05
N ARG A 32 -19.54 8.82 3.47
CA ARG A 32 -18.71 9.92 2.94
C ARG A 32 -17.29 9.85 3.51
N GLN A 33 -16.62 8.72 3.29
CA GLN A 33 -15.27 8.45 3.76
C GLN A 33 -14.45 7.83 2.63
N TRP A 34 -13.18 8.19 2.56
CA TRP A 34 -12.21 7.50 1.73
C TRP A 34 -11.45 6.48 2.58
N TRP A 35 -11.13 5.35 1.98
CA TRP A 35 -10.27 4.34 2.59
C TRP A 35 -9.13 3.98 1.65
N THR A 36 -8.05 3.47 2.22
CA THR A 36 -6.88 3.02 1.45
C THR A 36 -6.76 1.52 1.58
N GLU A 37 -6.73 0.85 0.44
CA GLU A 37 -6.33 -0.55 0.30
C GLU A 37 -4.83 -0.58 0.02
N TRP A 38 -4.10 -1.41 0.77
CA TRP A 38 -2.72 -1.72 0.47
C TRP A 38 -2.61 -3.18 0.04
N SER A 39 -1.80 -3.44 -0.99
CA SER A 39 -1.54 -4.82 -1.42
C SER A 39 -0.08 -5.04 -1.81
N ARG A 40 0.44 -6.21 -1.44
CA ARG A 40 1.81 -6.63 -1.74
C ARG A 40 1.89 -8.15 -1.74
N ASN A 41 2.37 -8.75 -2.84
CA ASN A 41 2.59 -10.20 -2.94
C ASN A 41 1.40 -11.06 -2.48
N GLY A 42 0.16 -10.65 -2.79
CA GLY A 42 -1.06 -11.35 -2.40
C GLY A 42 -1.52 -11.11 -0.95
N GLN A 43 -0.77 -10.35 -0.15
CA GLN A 43 -1.26 -9.83 1.13
C GLN A 43 -1.98 -8.50 0.93
N TYR A 44 -3.02 -8.29 1.73
CA TYR A 44 -3.90 -7.13 1.69
C TYR A 44 -4.09 -6.54 3.08
N TRP A 45 -4.15 -5.21 3.14
CA TRP A 45 -4.44 -4.44 4.35
C TRP A 45 -5.37 -3.31 3.96
N ASN A 46 -6.26 -2.87 4.86
CA ASN A 46 -7.11 -1.73 4.54
C ASN A 46 -7.52 -0.93 5.78
N THR A 47 -7.66 0.38 5.60
CA THR A 47 -8.07 1.27 6.70
C THR A 47 -9.49 1.01 7.19
N LEU A 48 -10.35 0.30 6.43
CA LEU A 48 -11.71 -0.02 6.87
C LEU A 48 -11.73 -1.02 8.03
N GLN A 49 -10.78 -1.95 8.03
CA GLN A 49 -10.59 -2.93 9.11
C GLN A 49 -9.70 -2.39 10.24
N GLY A 50 -9.30 -1.12 10.17
CA GLY A 50 -8.40 -0.48 11.15
C GLY A 50 -6.92 -0.75 10.90
N ASP A 51 -6.56 -1.36 9.76
CA ASP A 51 -5.16 -1.58 9.43
C ASP A 51 -4.43 -0.25 9.19
N LYS A 52 -3.14 -0.29 9.51
CA LYS A 52 -2.19 0.79 9.18
C LYS A 52 -1.43 0.44 7.93
N THR A 53 -0.80 1.44 7.33
CA THR A 53 0.11 1.23 6.20
C THR A 53 1.22 0.27 6.63
N PRO A 54 1.42 -0.86 5.93
CA PRO A 54 2.47 -1.79 6.29
C PRO A 54 3.86 -1.12 6.13
N PRO A 55 4.85 -1.55 6.92
CA PRO A 55 6.19 -0.98 6.87
C PRO A 55 6.82 -1.15 5.48
N CYS A 56 7.62 -0.18 5.06
CA CYS A 56 8.37 -0.29 3.83
C CYS A 56 9.57 -1.23 4.06
N GLN A 57 9.48 -2.45 3.55
CA GLN A 57 10.61 -3.39 3.51
C GLN A 57 11.09 -3.49 2.05
N PRO A 58 12.33 -3.12 1.72
CA PRO A 58 12.85 -3.23 0.36
C PRO A 58 12.74 -4.67 -0.15
N VAL A 59 12.42 -4.84 -1.43
CA VAL A 59 12.27 -6.18 -2.05
C VAL A 59 13.57 -7.00 -2.04
N ASP A 60 14.73 -6.34 -1.90
CA ASP A 60 16.05 -6.94 -1.76
C ASP A 60 16.29 -7.68 -0.43
N ALA A 61 15.44 -7.48 0.59
CA ALA A 61 15.67 -8.07 1.91
C ALA A 61 15.28 -9.57 2.01
N VAL A 62 14.92 -10.24 0.90
CA VAL A 62 14.41 -11.62 0.90
C VAL A 62 15.24 -12.57 0.01
N GLN A 63 16.37 -12.14 -0.57
CA GLN A 63 17.25 -13.04 -1.34
C GLN A 63 18.72 -12.85 -0.94
N GLY A 64 19.10 -13.39 0.22
CA GLY A 64 20.47 -13.34 0.72
C GLY A 64 20.66 -14.21 1.95
N ALA A 65 20.42 -15.52 1.81
CA ALA A 65 20.90 -16.57 2.70
C ALA A 65 21.12 -17.85 1.87
#